data_AF-A0AAD7IGE9-F1
#
_entry.id   AF-A0AAD7IGE9-F1
#
_cell.length_a   1.000
_cell.length_b   1.000
_cell.length_c   1.000
_cell.angle_alpha   90.00
_cell.angle_beta   90.00
_cell.angle_gamma   90.00
#
_symmetry.space_group_name_H-M   'P 1'
#
loop_
_entity.id
_entity.type
_entity.pdbx_description
1 polymer ?
#
loop_
_entity_poly.entity_id
_entity_poly.type
_entity_poly.pdbx_seq_one_letter_code
_entity_poly.pdbx_strand_id
1 'polypeptide(L)'
;MVVRTHKPQLSDPFFIALQPPVNETPAERQQRVELEQEQRRVSDQIDDGLAKERADKKKRSKREVKVLLLGQSESGKSTVLKNFRLKYAPLQWKAELRSWRAVVQLNLIQNIVTILDVMQDRLALMDAEPASPILSSGPSSFTRGDGRMSIDSTVSELTIATSGRSANVIFTQKHRVLNLRLSPLREVGDDLRRRLGAADPEFTFANGDDGAMNGLSDAGPRKISREFGVRGWIGALGFPATARKSDEPMPVDEPTEILTTLRDDIVSLWEDPEVRELLRIKGVRVEDRPGFFLSDTARIATRTYVPSDNDVVRARLRTLGVQEWRITLEQTDHFGAEWIIYDVGGSRSMRHAWLPYFDAVNAIIFLAPISCFDERLAEDPSVNRLEDTLMLWKAIVSSPLLGKTSLIVFLNKCDLLKRKLQSGVQVNKYLISFGTRENEVGTVVKYLKDKFKDILRADASQPRTTYLYATSVTDTKATAATLAIVRDGIIREHLKHAEFV
;
A
#
# COMPACT_ATOMS: atom_id res chain seq x y z
N MET A 1 -30.46 -40.42 -11.63
CA MET A 1 -30.27 -40.90 -10.25
C MET A 1 -30.03 -42.40 -10.32
N VAL A 2 -28.78 -42.83 -10.52
CA VAL A 2 -28.42 -44.25 -10.47
C VAL A 2 -27.97 -44.50 -9.04
N VAL A 3 -28.89 -44.98 -8.20
CA VAL A 3 -28.54 -45.49 -6.87
C VAL A 3 -27.73 -46.76 -7.10
N ARG A 4 -26.40 -46.65 -7.08
CA ARG A 4 -25.53 -47.82 -7.00
C ARG A 4 -25.80 -48.47 -5.65
N THR A 5 -26.64 -49.49 -5.64
CA THR A 5 -26.86 -50.38 -4.50
C THR A 5 -25.60 -51.24 -4.30
N HIS A 6 -24.58 -50.68 -3.65
CA HIS A 6 -23.51 -51.49 -3.09
C HIS A 6 -24.12 -52.34 -1.98
N LYS A 7 -24.18 -53.66 -2.16
CA LYS A 7 -24.45 -54.58 -1.04
C LYS A 7 -23.33 -54.35 -0.01
N PRO A 8 -23.65 -54.05 1.27
CA PRO A 8 -22.62 -53.83 2.28
C PRO A 8 -21.81 -55.11 2.41
N GLN A 9 -20.48 -55.00 2.28
CA GLN A 9 -19.61 -56.14 2.51
C GLN A 9 -19.60 -56.43 4.01
N LEU A 10 -19.80 -57.70 4.39
CA LEU A 10 -19.79 -58.19 5.78
C LEU A 10 -18.46 -57.93 6.53
N SER A 11 -17.44 -57.44 5.83
CA SER A 11 -16.11 -57.07 6.34
C SER A 11 -15.94 -55.58 6.63
N ASP A 12 -16.95 -54.74 6.42
CA ASP A 12 -16.86 -53.32 6.72
C ASP A 12 -16.90 -53.08 8.26
N PRO A 13 -15.82 -52.56 8.86
CA PRO A 13 -15.76 -52.31 10.30
C PRO A 13 -16.86 -51.35 10.80
N PHE A 14 -17.36 -50.44 9.96
CA PHE A 14 -18.50 -49.59 10.32
C PHE A 14 -19.82 -50.35 10.35
N PHE A 15 -20.01 -51.31 9.44
CA PHE A 15 -21.19 -52.16 9.44
C PHE A 15 -21.25 -53.06 10.68
N ILE A 16 -20.09 -53.58 11.12
CA ILE A 16 -19.97 -54.39 12.33
C ILE A 16 -20.21 -53.54 13.59
N ALA A 17 -19.70 -52.29 13.63
CA ALA A 17 -19.89 -51.39 14.76
C ALA A 17 -21.32 -50.86 14.91
N LEU A 18 -22.08 -50.80 13.80
CA LEU A 18 -23.49 -50.36 13.77
C LEU A 18 -24.49 -51.50 13.95
N GLN A 19 -24.04 -52.75 14.14
CA GLN A 19 -24.94 -53.86 14.41
C GLN A 19 -25.53 -53.76 15.83
N PRO A 20 -26.82 -54.12 16.00
CA PRO A 20 -27.41 -54.24 17.33
C PRO A 20 -26.59 -55.21 18.21
N PRO A 21 -26.35 -54.88 19.48
CA PRO A 21 -25.71 -55.81 20.40
C PRO A 21 -26.54 -57.08 20.56
N VAL A 22 -25.88 -58.24 20.52
CA VAL A 22 -26.51 -59.58 20.42
C VAL A 22 -27.40 -59.93 21.63
N ASN A 23 -27.21 -59.27 22.78
CA ASN A 23 -27.89 -59.54 24.06
C ASN A 23 -28.77 -58.38 24.56
N GLU A 24 -29.36 -57.60 23.66
CA GLU A 24 -30.23 -56.46 23.96
C GLU A 24 -31.60 -56.89 24.55
N THR A 25 -32.00 -56.31 25.70
CA THR A 25 -33.36 -56.49 26.24
C THR A 25 -34.40 -55.68 25.44
N PRO A 26 -35.70 -56.03 25.47
CA PRO A 26 -36.74 -55.30 24.74
C PRO A 26 -36.82 -53.80 25.11
N ALA A 27 -36.50 -53.45 26.36
CA ALA A 27 -36.49 -52.06 26.82
C ALA A 27 -35.28 -51.28 26.27
N GLU A 28 -34.09 -51.89 26.25
CA GLU A 28 -32.86 -51.29 25.68
C GLU A 28 -32.99 -51.12 24.16
N ARG A 29 -33.66 -52.07 23.48
CA ARG A 29 -34.01 -51.95 22.05
C ARG A 29 -34.83 -50.72 21.76
N GLN A 30 -35.83 -50.48 22.59
CA GLN A 30 -36.77 -49.37 22.40
C GLN A 30 -36.08 -48.03 22.65
N GLN A 31 -35.26 -47.93 23.69
CA GLN A 31 -34.44 -46.74 23.95
C GLN A 31 -33.43 -46.48 22.82
N ARG A 32 -32.78 -47.51 22.27
CA ARG A 32 -31.86 -47.35 21.13
C ARG A 32 -32.59 -46.85 19.89
N VAL A 33 -33.74 -47.43 19.56
CA VAL A 33 -34.53 -47.01 18.39
C VAL A 33 -35.05 -45.58 18.58
N GLU A 34 -35.50 -45.20 19.78
CA GLU A 34 -35.90 -43.82 20.09
C GLU A 34 -34.72 -42.85 19.98
N LEU A 35 -33.53 -43.23 20.47
CA LEU A 35 -32.32 -42.43 20.34
C LEU A 35 -31.88 -42.29 18.88
N GLU A 36 -31.91 -43.38 18.09
CA GLU A 36 -31.60 -43.38 16.65
C GLU A 36 -32.60 -42.50 15.89
N GLN A 37 -33.89 -42.53 16.27
CA GLN A 37 -34.92 -41.67 15.70
C GLN A 37 -34.68 -40.20 16.03
N GLU A 38 -34.33 -39.86 17.28
CA GLU A 38 -34.02 -38.48 17.66
C GLU A 38 -32.71 -38.01 17.00
N GLN A 39 -31.68 -38.85 16.93
CA GLN A 39 -30.44 -38.54 16.22
C GLN A 39 -30.69 -38.28 14.73
N ARG A 40 -31.54 -39.10 14.09
CA ARG A 40 -31.95 -38.88 12.71
C ARG A 40 -32.73 -37.58 12.55
N ARG A 41 -33.64 -37.27 13.48
CA ARG A 41 -34.40 -36.01 13.49
C ARG A 41 -33.48 -34.80 13.61
N VAL A 42 -32.46 -34.87 14.48
CA VAL A 42 -31.45 -33.82 14.64
C VAL A 42 -30.60 -33.68 13.37
N SER A 43 -30.18 -34.79 12.75
CA SER A 43 -29.44 -34.78 11.48
C SER A 43 -30.25 -34.13 10.36
N ASP A 44 -31.51 -34.52 10.20
CA ASP A 44 -32.41 -33.99 9.17
C ASP A 44 -32.63 -32.47 9.38
N GLN A 45 -32.77 -32.01 10.64
CA GLN A 45 -32.87 -30.58 10.95
C GLN A 45 -31.60 -29.80 10.60
N ILE A 46 -30.42 -30.39 10.85
CA ILE A 46 -29.13 -29.78 10.49
C ILE A 46 -29.02 -29.67 8.97
N ASP A 47 -29.34 -30.74 8.24
CA ASP A 47 -29.27 -30.79 6.78
C ASP A 47 -30.23 -29.78 6.13
N ASP A 48 -31.46 -29.66 6.65
CA ASP A 48 -32.43 -28.64 6.22
C ASP A 48 -31.93 -27.22 6.49
N GLY A 49 -31.31 -26.99 7.65
CA GLY A 49 -30.67 -25.71 8.00
C GLY A 49 -29.56 -25.33 7.03
N LEU A 50 -28.67 -26.28 6.72
CA LEU A 50 -27.58 -26.10 5.76
C LEU A 50 -28.10 -25.88 4.33
N ALA A 51 -29.17 -26.58 3.94
CA ALA A 51 -29.80 -26.40 2.63
C ALA A 51 -30.40 -25.00 2.49
N LYS A 52 -31.09 -24.51 3.52
CA LYS A 52 -31.63 -23.15 3.58
C LYS A 52 -30.53 -22.10 3.52
N GLU A 53 -29.47 -22.26 4.31
CA GLU A 53 -28.31 -21.35 4.30
C GLU A 53 -27.63 -21.32 2.92
N ARG A 54 -27.45 -22.47 2.27
CA ARG A 54 -26.90 -22.56 0.91
C ARG A 54 -27.80 -21.85 -0.12
N ALA A 55 -29.12 -22.01 -0.01
CA ALA A 55 -30.07 -21.35 -0.90
C ALA A 55 -30.03 -19.83 -0.72
N ASP A 56 -30.02 -19.35 0.52
CA ASP A 56 -29.93 -17.92 0.84
C ASP A 56 -28.59 -17.33 0.40
N LYS A 57 -27.48 -18.03 0.64
CA LYS A 57 -26.15 -17.64 0.18
C LYS A 57 -26.07 -17.57 -1.35
N LYS A 58 -26.68 -18.52 -2.06
CA LYS A 58 -26.76 -18.51 -3.54
C LYS A 58 -27.61 -17.36 -4.06
N LYS A 59 -28.68 -16.99 -3.35
CA LYS A 59 -29.54 -15.84 -3.71
C LYS A 59 -28.81 -14.51 -3.47
N ARG A 60 -28.06 -14.40 -2.38
CA ARG A 60 -27.22 -13.23 -2.06
C ARG A 60 -26.06 -13.10 -3.04
N SER A 61 -25.32 -14.18 -3.30
CA SER A 61 -24.16 -14.15 -4.20
C SER A 61 -24.50 -13.76 -5.64
N LYS A 62 -25.72 -14.05 -6.11
CA LYS A 62 -26.21 -13.56 -7.42
C LYS A 62 -26.35 -12.03 -7.47
N ARG A 63 -26.70 -11.41 -6.34
CA ARG A 63 -26.93 -9.95 -6.22
C ARG A 63 -25.68 -9.17 -5.84
N GLU A 64 -24.67 -9.84 -5.30
CA GLU A 64 -23.38 -9.27 -4.90
C GLU A 64 -22.46 -9.10 -6.12
N VAL A 65 -21.79 -7.96 -6.19
CA VAL A 65 -20.73 -7.70 -7.16
C VAL A 65 -19.38 -7.72 -6.45
N LYS A 66 -18.52 -8.67 -6.81
CA LYS A 66 -17.19 -8.86 -6.26
C LYS A 66 -16.14 -8.24 -7.17
N VAL A 67 -15.37 -7.30 -6.63
CA VAL A 67 -14.30 -6.60 -7.34
C VAL A 67 -12.98 -6.79 -6.60
N LEU A 68 -11.94 -7.16 -7.35
CA LEU A 68 -10.60 -7.35 -6.80
C LEU A 68 -9.67 -6.24 -7.30
N LEU A 69 -9.04 -5.52 -6.37
CA LEU A 69 -8.06 -4.48 -6.69
C LEU A 69 -6.67 -5.10 -6.75
N LEU A 70 -6.05 -5.14 -7.92
CA LEU A 70 -4.72 -5.74 -8.12
C LEU A 70 -3.68 -4.70 -8.55
N GLY A 71 -2.41 -5.02 -8.36
CA GLY A 71 -1.29 -4.19 -8.78
C GLY A 71 -0.14 -4.19 -7.78
N GLN A 72 1.03 -3.72 -8.21
CA GLN A 72 2.24 -3.61 -7.38
C GLN A 72 2.01 -2.77 -6.11
N SER A 73 2.87 -2.92 -5.10
CA SER A 73 2.90 -2.01 -3.95
C SER A 73 2.91 -0.54 -4.41
N GLU A 74 2.14 0.29 -3.72
CA GLU A 74 2.01 1.72 -4.01
C GLU A 74 1.46 2.10 -5.39
N SER A 75 0.78 1.17 -6.08
CA SER A 75 0.09 1.46 -7.33
C SER A 75 -1.16 2.34 -7.19
N GLY A 76 -1.67 2.53 -5.96
CA GLY A 76 -2.85 3.35 -5.66
C GLY A 76 -4.13 2.57 -5.33
N LYS A 77 -4.05 1.25 -5.05
CA LYS A 77 -5.23 0.37 -4.81
C LYS A 77 -6.13 0.92 -3.71
N SER A 78 -5.58 1.11 -2.52
CA SER A 78 -6.30 1.66 -1.38
C SER A 78 -6.83 3.07 -1.64
N THR A 79 -6.17 3.86 -2.50
CA THR A 79 -6.65 5.18 -2.91
C THR A 79 -7.86 5.08 -3.83
N VAL A 80 -7.90 4.11 -4.77
CA VAL A 80 -9.09 3.83 -5.57
C VAL A 80 -10.25 3.37 -4.70
N LEU A 81 -9.98 2.49 -3.73
CA LEU A 81 -10.98 2.06 -2.75
C LEU A 81 -11.54 3.25 -1.98
N LYS A 82 -10.68 4.15 -1.47
CA LYS A 82 -11.12 5.38 -0.79
C LYS A 82 -12.02 6.25 -1.67
N ASN A 83 -11.64 6.46 -2.93
CA ASN A 83 -12.48 7.20 -3.89
C ASN A 83 -13.83 6.52 -4.15
N PHE A 84 -13.85 5.19 -4.22
CA PHE A 84 -15.07 4.42 -4.37
C PHE A 84 -16.00 4.62 -3.16
N ARG A 85 -15.45 4.52 -1.94
CA ARG A 85 -16.19 4.73 -0.69
C ARG A 85 -16.68 6.17 -0.54
N LEU A 86 -15.83 7.15 -0.84
CA LEU A 86 -16.18 8.57 -0.84
C LEU A 86 -17.40 8.84 -1.73
N LYS A 87 -17.45 8.22 -2.92
CA LYS A 87 -18.54 8.43 -3.88
C LYS A 87 -19.82 7.68 -3.54
N TYR A 88 -19.70 6.42 -3.09
CA TYR A 88 -20.83 5.50 -3.04
C TYR A 88 -21.29 5.12 -1.62
N ALA A 89 -20.53 5.48 -0.58
CA ALA A 89 -20.89 5.27 0.82
C ALA A 89 -20.60 6.54 1.66
N PRO A 90 -21.21 7.69 1.33
CA PRO A 90 -20.90 8.98 1.96
C PRO A 90 -21.21 9.01 3.46
N LEU A 91 -22.24 8.29 3.92
CA LEU A 91 -22.60 8.22 5.34
C LEU A 91 -21.53 7.47 6.16
N GLN A 92 -21.14 6.28 5.71
CA GLN A 92 -20.07 5.50 6.34
C GLN A 92 -18.74 6.25 6.29
N TRP A 93 -18.44 6.89 5.15
CA TRP A 93 -17.24 7.71 4.98
C TRP A 93 -17.17 8.84 6.01
N LYS A 94 -18.26 9.62 6.16
CA LYS A 94 -18.35 10.71 7.15
C LYS A 94 -18.17 10.23 8.58
N ALA A 95 -18.72 9.06 8.93
CA ALA A 95 -18.54 8.47 10.24
C ALA A 95 -17.07 8.12 10.54
N GLU A 96 -16.29 7.76 9.52
CA GLU A 96 -14.88 7.40 9.66
C GLU A 96 -13.90 8.57 9.57
N LEU A 97 -14.32 9.73 9.03
CA LEU A 97 -13.43 10.89 8.80
C LEU A 97 -12.61 11.27 10.05
N ARG A 98 -13.23 11.21 11.23
CA ARG A 98 -12.56 11.54 12.50
C ARG A 98 -11.45 10.54 12.84
N SER A 99 -11.66 9.26 12.58
CA SER A 99 -10.68 8.20 12.84
C SER A 99 -9.41 8.36 12.00
N TRP A 100 -9.53 8.95 10.80
CA TRP A 100 -8.38 9.24 9.95
C TRP A 100 -7.43 10.31 10.50
N ARG A 101 -7.83 11.06 11.53
CA ARG A 101 -6.97 12.07 12.18
C ARG A 101 -5.65 11.46 12.64
N ALA A 102 -5.72 10.33 13.36
CA ALA A 102 -4.54 9.62 13.86
C ALA A 102 -3.60 9.17 12.74
N VAL A 103 -4.16 8.75 11.61
CA VAL A 103 -3.39 8.30 10.44
C VAL A 103 -2.67 9.47 9.77
N VAL A 104 -3.38 10.58 9.56
CA VAL A 104 -2.80 11.78 8.94
C VAL A 104 -1.69 12.36 9.83
N GLN A 105 -1.93 12.45 11.13
CA GLN A 105 -0.93 12.88 12.11
C GLN A 105 0.28 11.94 12.14
N LEU A 106 0.07 10.62 12.07
CA LEU A 106 1.16 9.65 11.97
C LEU A 106 1.98 9.85 10.68
N ASN A 107 1.34 10.08 9.53
CA ASN A 107 2.06 10.35 8.28
C ASN A 107 2.88 11.65 8.35
N LEU A 108 2.31 12.71 8.94
CA LEU A 108 3.01 13.96 9.19
C LEU A 108 4.25 13.72 10.07
N ILE A 109 4.09 13.04 11.20
CA ILE A 109 5.20 12.69 12.11
C ILE A 109 6.27 11.87 11.39
N GLN A 110 5.89 10.89 10.57
CA GLN A 110 6.85 10.08 9.82
C GLN A 110 7.66 10.91 8.81
N ASN A 111 7.04 11.90 8.17
CA ASN A 111 7.76 12.83 7.30
C ASN A 111 8.75 13.67 8.10
N ILE A 112 8.35 14.18 9.27
CA ILE A 112 9.22 14.96 10.15
C ILE A 112 10.41 14.14 10.62
N VAL A 113 10.16 12.94 11.15
CA VAL A 113 11.20 12.02 11.64
C VAL A 113 12.20 11.67 10.54
N THR A 114 11.74 11.47 9.29
CA THR A 114 12.67 11.27 8.15
C THR A 114 13.62 12.45 8.00
N ILE A 115 13.12 13.69 8.09
CA ILE A 115 13.94 14.90 7.97
C ILE A 115 14.93 14.98 9.14
N LEU A 116 14.46 14.71 10.37
CA LEU A 116 15.31 14.70 11.56
C LEU A 116 16.45 13.66 11.46
N ASP A 117 16.18 12.47 10.94
CA ASP A 117 17.20 11.43 10.72
C ASP A 117 18.29 11.92 9.75
N VAL A 118 17.88 12.50 8.62
CA VAL A 118 18.83 13.04 7.62
C VAL A 118 19.65 14.19 8.19
N MET A 119 19.04 15.04 9.02
CA MET A 119 19.74 16.13 9.71
C MET A 119 20.71 15.62 10.77
N GLN A 120 20.31 14.63 11.56
CA GLN A 120 21.13 14.04 12.61
C GLN A 120 22.38 13.38 12.03
N ASP A 121 22.25 12.68 10.91
CA ASP A 121 23.39 12.12 10.16
C ASP A 121 24.38 13.22 9.74
N ARG A 122 23.87 14.38 9.30
CA ARG A 122 24.74 15.50 8.89
C ARG A 122 25.39 16.19 10.09
N LEU A 123 24.66 16.39 11.18
CA LEU A 123 25.19 16.96 12.42
C LEU A 123 26.31 16.08 12.99
N ALA A 124 26.12 14.76 13.00
CA ALA A 124 27.13 13.80 13.45
C ALA A 124 28.42 13.87 12.61
N LEU A 125 28.30 14.05 11.29
CA LEU A 125 29.46 14.25 10.42
C LEU A 125 30.20 15.56 10.73
N MET A 126 29.48 16.64 11.05
CA MET A 126 30.09 17.92 11.42
C MET A 126 30.81 17.85 12.77
N ASP A 127 30.29 17.07 13.72
CA ASP A 127 30.93 16.87 15.04
C ASP A 127 32.16 15.94 14.96
N ALA A 128 32.23 15.09 13.93
CA ALA A 128 33.34 14.18 13.70
C ALA A 128 34.51 14.78 12.90
N GLU A 129 34.33 15.94 12.24
CA GLU A 129 35.45 16.62 11.58
C GLU A 129 36.30 17.35 12.64
N PRO A 130 37.59 17.00 12.80
CA PRO A 130 38.45 17.68 13.75
C PRO A 130 38.57 19.14 13.33
N ALA A 131 38.32 20.06 14.27
CA ALA A 131 38.59 21.48 14.09
C ALA A 131 40.04 21.63 13.57
N SER A 132 40.19 22.03 12.31
CA SER A 132 41.51 22.29 11.74
C SER A 132 42.18 23.33 12.64
N PRO A 133 43.44 23.11 13.09
CA PRO A 133 44.10 24.06 13.96
C PRO A 133 44.20 25.39 13.22
N ILE A 134 43.63 26.43 13.81
CA ILE A 134 43.76 27.81 13.38
C ILE A 134 45.26 28.11 13.42
N LEU A 135 45.92 28.09 12.26
CA LEU A 135 47.27 28.62 12.13
C LEU A 135 47.20 30.11 12.41
N SER A 136 47.54 30.47 13.64
CA SER A 136 47.87 31.83 14.06
C SER A 136 48.98 32.37 13.17
N SER A 137 48.64 33.17 12.17
CA SER A 137 49.59 33.97 11.41
C SER A 137 50.05 35.16 12.26
N GLY A 138 51.12 34.96 13.04
CA GLY A 138 51.97 36.06 13.50
C GLY A 138 52.85 36.58 12.34
N PRO A 139 53.18 37.88 12.28
CA PRO A 139 53.88 38.45 11.15
C PRO A 139 55.40 38.26 11.30
N SER A 140 56.05 37.71 10.29
CA SER A 140 57.51 37.79 10.16
C SER A 140 57.88 38.29 8.78
N SER A 141 58.28 39.56 8.74
CA SER A 141 59.14 40.12 7.71
C SER A 141 60.43 39.31 7.62
N PHE A 142 60.95 39.02 6.41
CA PHE A 142 62.36 39.24 6.03
C PHE A 142 62.55 39.12 4.51
N THR A 143 63.59 39.78 4.03
CA THR A 143 63.90 40.31 2.69
C THR A 143 64.54 39.35 1.67
N ARG A 144 64.23 39.58 0.37
CA ARG A 144 65.04 39.56 -0.88
C ARG A 144 66.26 38.62 -1.07
N GLY A 145 66.28 37.94 -2.23
CA GLY A 145 67.51 37.47 -2.91
C GLY A 145 67.23 36.71 -4.23
N ASP A 146 67.76 37.24 -5.33
CA ASP A 146 67.67 36.77 -6.74
C ASP A 146 68.34 35.41 -7.04
N GLY A 147 67.92 34.73 -8.13
CA GLY A 147 68.87 34.03 -9.03
C GLY A 147 68.51 32.65 -9.61
N ARG A 148 67.97 32.65 -10.85
CA ARG A 148 68.19 31.75 -12.02
C ARG A 148 68.03 30.20 -11.94
N MET A 149 67.04 29.74 -12.72
CA MET A 149 66.96 28.62 -13.69
C MET A 149 67.73 27.30 -13.46
N SER A 150 66.98 26.18 -13.49
CA SER A 150 67.31 24.98 -14.29
C SER A 150 66.06 24.15 -14.58
N ILE A 151 66.06 23.56 -15.78
CA ILE A 151 64.99 22.83 -16.46
C ILE A 151 65.19 21.33 -16.22
N ASP A 152 64.13 20.61 -15.85
CA ASP A 152 63.58 19.42 -16.53
C ASP A 152 63.00 18.38 -15.54
N SER A 153 62.05 17.62 -16.06
CA SER A 153 61.49 16.34 -15.59
C SER A 153 60.11 16.36 -14.93
N THR A 154 59.11 16.36 -15.83
CA THR A 154 58.08 15.31 -15.99
C THR A 154 57.03 15.05 -14.90
N VAL A 155 55.78 15.08 -15.39
CA VAL A 155 54.59 14.28 -15.00
C VAL A 155 53.57 14.95 -14.06
N SER A 156 52.41 15.25 -14.66
CA SER A 156 51.08 15.31 -14.05
C SER A 156 50.72 16.49 -13.14
N GLU A 157 50.39 17.63 -13.74
CA GLU A 157 49.60 18.67 -13.07
C GLU A 157 48.54 19.25 -14.03
N LEU A 158 47.61 18.38 -14.44
CA LEU A 158 46.43 18.76 -15.23
C LEU A 158 45.32 17.74 -14.96
N THR A 159 44.97 17.56 -13.68
CA THR A 159 43.73 16.88 -13.28
C THR A 159 43.48 17.16 -11.80
N ILE A 160 42.21 17.37 -11.44
CA ILE A 160 41.70 17.72 -10.10
C ILE A 160 41.64 19.23 -9.82
N ALA A 161 40.98 19.98 -10.71
CA ALA A 161 40.40 21.28 -10.35
C ALA A 161 38.86 21.33 -10.54
N THR A 162 38.19 20.17 -10.70
CA THR A 162 36.76 20.13 -11.04
C THR A 162 35.89 19.14 -10.25
N SER A 163 36.37 18.58 -9.13
CA SER A 163 35.61 17.56 -8.38
C SER A 163 35.59 17.74 -6.85
N GLY A 164 35.51 18.97 -6.34
CA GLY A 164 35.65 19.24 -4.90
C GLY A 164 34.66 20.23 -4.26
N ARG A 165 33.66 20.73 -5.00
CA ARG A 165 32.56 21.55 -4.43
C ARG A 165 31.29 20.71 -4.32
N SER A 166 31.31 19.65 -3.50
CA SER A 166 30.03 19.16 -2.96
C SER A 166 29.62 20.15 -1.88
N ALA A 167 28.49 20.82 -2.08
CA ALA A 167 27.93 21.83 -1.18
C ALA A 167 27.75 21.23 0.23
N ASN A 168 28.69 21.48 1.11
CA ASN A 168 28.61 21.08 2.51
C ASN A 168 27.61 22.01 3.20
N VAL A 169 26.34 21.61 3.31
CA VAL A 169 25.35 22.32 4.12
C VAL A 169 25.86 22.38 5.56
N ILE A 170 26.02 23.60 6.11
CA ILE A 170 26.49 23.83 7.47
C ILE A 170 25.28 24.13 8.34
N PHE A 171 25.03 23.27 9.33
CA PHE A 171 23.94 23.50 10.28
C PHE A 171 24.40 24.34 11.47
N THR A 172 23.56 25.31 11.83
CA THR A 172 23.76 26.22 12.96
C THR A 172 23.19 25.66 14.26
N GLN A 173 23.41 26.37 15.38
CA GLN A 173 22.82 26.01 16.68
C GLN A 173 21.29 25.94 16.65
N LYS A 174 20.63 26.78 15.82
CA LYS A 174 19.18 26.74 15.59
C LYS A 174 18.71 25.34 15.17
N HIS A 175 19.43 24.70 14.27
CA HIS A 175 19.11 23.37 13.76
C HIS A 175 19.25 22.28 14.81
N ARG A 176 20.28 22.39 15.67
CA ARG A 176 20.48 21.47 16.82
C ARG A 176 19.35 21.59 17.82
N VAL A 177 18.92 22.82 18.12
CA VAL A 177 17.77 23.08 19.00
C VAL A 177 16.48 22.52 18.41
N LEU A 178 16.21 22.73 17.10
CA LEU A 178 15.04 22.15 16.43
C LEU A 178 15.05 20.62 16.49
N ASN A 179 16.19 19.99 16.23
CA ASN A 179 16.32 18.54 16.29
C ASN A 179 16.02 17.99 17.70
N LEU A 180 16.49 18.69 18.75
CA LEU A 180 16.22 18.32 20.14
C LEU A 180 14.74 18.53 20.52
N ARG A 181 14.15 19.68 20.17
CA ARG A 181 12.76 20.02 20.51
C ARG A 181 11.74 19.12 19.82
N LEU A 182 12.04 18.67 18.60
CA LEU A 182 11.19 17.78 17.83
C LEU A 182 11.42 16.29 18.14
N SER A 183 12.42 15.94 18.96
CA SER A 183 12.70 14.55 19.34
C SER A 183 11.51 13.79 19.96
N PRO A 184 10.61 14.39 20.77
CA PRO A 184 9.47 13.68 21.35
C PRO A 184 8.48 13.15 20.30
N LEU A 185 8.49 13.69 19.07
CA LEU A 185 7.64 13.20 17.99
C LEU A 185 7.94 11.75 17.60
N ARG A 186 9.14 11.23 17.91
CA ARG A 186 9.47 9.81 17.71
C ARG A 186 8.58 8.92 18.58
N GLU A 187 8.48 9.24 19.87
CA GLU A 187 7.66 8.50 20.83
C GLU A 187 6.17 8.63 20.51
N VAL A 188 5.71 9.84 20.16
CA VAL A 188 4.33 10.06 19.71
C VAL A 188 4.01 9.25 18.46
N GLY A 189 4.94 9.17 17.52
CA GLY A 189 4.81 8.34 16.32
C GLY A 189 4.66 6.86 16.66
N ASP A 190 5.45 6.35 17.59
CA ASP A 190 5.38 4.96 18.03
C ASP A 190 4.10 4.67 18.83
N ASP A 191 3.62 5.63 19.62
CA ASP A 191 2.33 5.51 20.31
C ASP A 191 1.16 5.42 19.33
N LEU A 192 1.12 6.30 18.32
CA LEU A 192 0.11 6.25 17.27
C LEU A 192 0.16 4.94 16.48
N ARG A 193 1.35 4.39 16.22
CA ARG A 193 1.50 3.07 15.58
C ARG A 193 0.87 1.97 16.42
N ARG A 194 1.12 1.95 17.73
CA ARG A 194 0.50 0.97 18.67
C ARG A 194 -1.02 1.10 18.68
N ARG A 195 -1.56 2.32 18.80
CA ARG A 195 -3.02 2.59 18.79
C ARG A 195 -3.70 2.16 17.50
N LEU A 196 -3.03 2.33 16.36
CA LEU A 196 -3.55 1.92 15.06
C LEU A 196 -3.48 0.40 14.83
N GLY A 197 -3.08 -0.39 15.83
CA GLY A 197 -3.03 -1.85 15.73
C GLY A 197 -1.88 -2.32 14.84
N ALA A 198 -0.69 -1.74 15.01
CA ALA A 198 0.53 -2.24 14.39
C ALA A 198 0.56 -3.77 14.50
N ALA A 199 0.69 -4.48 13.38
CA ALA A 199 1.06 -5.88 13.43
C ALA A 199 2.45 -5.96 14.09
N ASP A 200 2.61 -6.88 15.03
CA ASP A 200 3.86 -7.14 15.75
C ASP A 200 5.07 -7.09 14.78
N PRO A 201 6.19 -6.41 15.12
CA PRO A 201 7.40 -6.45 14.31
C PRO A 201 7.93 -7.87 14.04
N GLU A 202 7.42 -8.91 14.72
CA GLU A 202 7.75 -10.33 14.52
C GLU A 202 7.19 -10.96 13.23
N PHE A 203 6.27 -10.33 12.48
CA PHE A 203 5.84 -10.86 11.17
C PHE A 203 6.85 -10.60 10.03
N THR A 204 8.10 -10.26 10.36
CA THR A 204 9.24 -10.44 9.46
C THR A 204 9.56 -11.92 9.32
N PHE A 205 8.93 -12.51 8.29
CA PHE A 205 9.29 -13.76 7.64
C PHE A 205 9.10 -15.08 8.42
N ALA A 206 8.14 -15.88 7.95
CA ALA A 206 8.44 -17.28 7.68
C ALA A 206 9.48 -17.31 6.55
N ASN A 207 10.75 -17.07 6.89
CA ASN A 207 11.89 -17.33 6.01
C ASN A 207 12.26 -18.78 6.25
N GLY A 208 12.06 -19.61 5.23
CA GLY A 208 12.68 -20.92 5.20
C GLY A 208 14.18 -20.77 4.92
N ASP A 209 14.95 -21.52 5.71
CA ASP A 209 16.33 -21.94 5.50
C ASP A 209 17.44 -20.89 5.73
N ASP A 210 17.96 -20.87 6.95
CA ASP A 210 19.40 -21.06 7.15
C ASP A 210 19.60 -21.80 8.48
N GLY A 211 20.17 -23.01 8.35
CA GLY A 211 20.55 -23.85 9.47
C GLY A 211 21.59 -23.16 10.37
N ALA A 212 21.62 -23.63 11.61
CA ALA A 212 22.60 -23.36 12.65
C ALA A 212 23.99 -22.89 12.16
N MET A 213 24.43 -21.73 12.64
CA MET A 213 25.72 -21.58 13.33
C MET A 213 25.84 -20.21 14.01
N ASN A 214 26.34 -20.25 15.24
CA ASN A 214 26.54 -19.12 16.15
C ASN A 214 27.67 -18.18 15.68
N GLY A 215 27.48 -16.89 15.98
CA GLY A 215 28.55 -15.98 16.38
C GLY A 215 29.33 -15.28 15.26
N LEU A 216 29.12 -13.97 15.13
CA LEU A 216 30.13 -12.92 15.29
C LEU A 216 29.52 -11.57 14.86
N SER A 217 29.79 -10.56 15.67
CA SER A 217 29.44 -9.15 15.49
C SER A 217 30.12 -8.54 14.26
N ASP A 218 29.36 -7.88 13.39
CA ASP A 218 29.92 -6.85 12.50
C ASP A 218 28.89 -5.77 12.16
N ALA A 219 29.38 -4.54 12.02
CA ALA A 219 28.63 -3.31 11.89
C ALA A 219 28.30 -2.98 10.41
N GLY A 220 27.01 -3.03 10.06
CA GLY A 220 26.41 -2.44 8.83
C GLY A 220 25.55 -3.41 8.01
N PRO A 221 24.60 -2.96 7.14
CA PRO A 221 24.19 -1.61 6.78
C PRO A 221 22.75 -1.21 7.20
N ARG A 222 22.55 0.10 7.38
CA ARG A 222 21.31 0.92 7.44
C ARG A 222 19.95 0.20 7.47
N LYS A 223 19.18 0.42 8.56
CA LYS A 223 17.73 0.16 8.65
C LYS A 223 17.00 0.88 7.51
N ILE A 224 16.67 0.14 6.45
CA ILE A 224 15.66 0.54 5.47
C ILE A 224 14.39 0.87 6.25
N SER A 225 13.90 2.10 6.13
CA SER A 225 12.66 2.57 6.76
C SER A 225 11.54 1.58 6.51
N ARG A 226 11.22 0.77 7.53
CA ARG A 226 10.13 -0.22 7.48
C ARG A 226 8.81 0.55 7.42
N GLU A 227 8.14 0.51 6.26
CA GLU A 227 6.84 1.15 6.08
C GLU A 227 5.79 0.57 7.03
N PHE A 228 5.08 1.44 7.73
CA PHE A 228 3.99 1.08 8.64
C PHE A 228 2.79 0.49 7.89
N GLY A 229 2.33 -0.69 8.33
CA GLY A 229 1.18 -1.37 7.76
C GLY A 229 0.25 -1.98 8.79
N VAL A 230 -1.03 -2.12 8.43
CA VAL A 230 -2.09 -2.58 9.33
C VAL A 230 -3.05 -3.54 8.61
N ARG A 231 -3.59 -4.53 9.34
CA ARG A 231 -4.63 -5.47 8.86
C ARG A 231 -6.06 -4.94 9.07
N GLY A 232 -6.32 -4.21 10.16
CA GLY A 232 -7.60 -3.53 10.43
C GLY A 232 -7.48 -2.44 11.49
N TRP A 233 -7.19 -1.20 11.09
CA TRP A 233 -6.88 -0.08 11.99
C TRP A 233 -8.12 0.59 12.61
N ILE A 234 -9.27 0.55 11.92
CA ILE A 234 -10.52 1.17 12.41
C ILE A 234 -11.03 0.48 13.68
N GLY A 235 -11.00 -0.86 13.70
CA GLY A 235 -11.37 -1.63 14.89
C GLY A 235 -10.38 -1.45 16.05
N ALA A 236 -9.08 -1.26 15.75
CA ALA A 236 -8.05 -1.04 16.76
C ALA A 236 -8.22 0.29 17.51
N LEU A 237 -8.78 1.31 16.85
CA LEU A 237 -9.05 2.61 17.47
C LEU A 237 -10.26 2.59 18.44
N GLY A 238 -10.95 1.46 18.60
CA GLY A 238 -11.97 1.27 19.65
C GLY A 238 -13.19 2.18 19.53
N PHE A 239 -13.40 2.85 18.39
CA PHE A 239 -14.59 3.66 18.17
C PHE A 239 -15.80 2.76 17.95
N PRO A 240 -16.88 2.88 18.75
CA PRO A 240 -18.08 2.09 18.55
C PRO A 240 -18.61 2.31 17.13
N ALA A 241 -19.02 1.23 16.46
CA ALA A 241 -19.71 1.27 15.18
C ALA A 241 -21.07 1.99 15.25
N THR A 242 -21.50 2.41 16.43
CA THR A 242 -22.67 3.27 16.64
C THR A 242 -22.24 4.73 16.58
N ALA A 243 -22.73 5.44 15.57
CA ALA A 243 -22.56 6.87 15.38
C ALA A 243 -22.82 7.64 16.68
N ARG A 244 -21.75 8.04 17.38
CA ARG A 244 -21.84 9.16 18.32
C ARG A 244 -22.25 10.38 17.49
N LYS A 245 -23.21 11.16 18.00
CA LYS A 245 -23.67 12.41 17.36
C LYS A 245 -22.44 13.22 16.95
N SER A 246 -22.46 13.72 15.71
CA SER A 246 -21.38 14.45 15.06
C SER A 246 -20.93 15.73 15.78
N ASP A 247 -21.54 16.10 16.90
CA ASP A 247 -21.35 17.42 17.51
C ASP A 247 -20.63 17.39 18.86
N GLU A 248 -20.34 16.21 19.43
CA GLU A 248 -19.49 16.17 20.63
C GLU A 248 -18.01 16.33 20.27
N PRO A 249 -17.29 17.26 20.93
CA PRO A 249 -15.85 17.39 20.79
C PRO A 249 -15.18 16.14 21.33
N MET A 250 -14.33 15.54 20.50
CA MET A 250 -13.47 14.44 20.91
C MET A 250 -12.57 14.88 22.07
N PRO A 251 -12.29 14.00 23.05
CA PRO A 251 -11.18 14.22 23.98
C PRO A 251 -9.93 14.57 23.17
N VAL A 252 -9.22 15.63 23.56
CA VAL A 252 -7.98 15.98 22.87
C VAL A 252 -6.96 14.91 23.24
N ASP A 253 -6.59 14.11 22.25
CA ASP A 253 -5.62 13.03 22.44
C ASP A 253 -4.25 13.66 22.72
N GLU A 254 -3.50 13.11 23.67
CA GLU A 254 -2.13 13.51 24.02
C GLU A 254 -1.20 13.69 22.79
N PRO A 255 -1.21 12.80 21.76
CA PRO A 255 -0.51 13.02 20.49
C PRO A 255 -0.85 14.34 19.78
N THR A 256 -2.12 14.77 19.84
CA THR A 256 -2.59 16.01 19.20
C THR A 256 -2.11 17.24 19.98
N GLU A 257 -2.06 17.17 21.30
CA GLU A 257 -1.54 18.27 22.14
C GLU A 257 -0.04 18.50 21.89
N ILE A 258 0.75 17.42 21.83
CA ILE A 258 2.19 17.50 21.55
C ILE A 258 2.42 18.08 20.14
N LEU A 259 1.70 17.59 19.13
CA LEU A 259 1.77 18.14 17.78
C LEU A 259 1.39 19.62 17.71
N THR A 260 0.35 20.02 18.45
CA THR A 260 -0.10 21.42 18.48
C THR A 260 0.98 22.31 19.12
N THR A 261 1.62 21.85 20.19
CA THR A 261 2.70 22.57 20.90
C THR A 261 3.94 22.73 20.01
N LEU A 262 4.27 21.72 19.22
CA LEU A 262 5.45 21.71 18.34
C LEU A 262 5.18 22.25 16.92
N ARG A 263 3.96 22.73 16.64
CA ARG A 263 3.53 23.16 15.30
C ARG A 263 4.50 24.15 14.65
N ASP A 264 4.87 25.20 15.36
CA ASP A 264 5.67 26.29 14.79
C ASP A 264 7.13 25.84 14.56
N ASP A 265 7.64 24.93 15.41
CA ASP A 265 8.95 24.30 15.21
C ASP A 265 8.96 23.40 13.96
N ILE A 266 7.87 22.66 13.71
CA ILE A 266 7.71 21.82 12.52
C ILE A 266 7.64 22.67 11.24
N VAL A 267 6.88 23.77 11.27
CA VAL A 267 6.81 24.70 10.13
C VAL A 267 8.17 25.32 9.87
N SER A 268 8.84 25.81 10.93
CA SER A 268 10.19 26.37 10.80
C SER A 268 11.21 25.35 10.29
N LEU A 269 11.06 24.06 10.61
CA LEU A 269 11.93 23.00 10.09
C LEU A 269 11.73 22.80 8.58
N TRP A 270 10.49 22.79 8.12
CA TRP A 270 10.17 22.51 6.72
C TRP A 270 10.50 23.66 5.77
N GLU A 271 10.32 24.90 6.25
CA GLU A 271 10.59 26.12 5.47
C GLU A 271 12.08 26.49 5.43
N ASP A 272 12.91 25.85 6.25
CA ASP A 272 14.34 26.16 6.37
C ASP A 272 15.13 25.79 5.09
N PRO A 273 15.81 26.76 4.45
CA PRO A 273 16.44 26.55 3.16
C PRO A 273 17.63 25.58 3.22
N GLU A 274 18.38 25.56 4.31
CA GLU A 274 19.48 24.62 4.53
C GLU A 274 18.96 23.19 4.66
N VAL A 275 17.85 22.98 5.37
CA VAL A 275 17.19 21.67 5.45
C VAL A 275 16.72 21.21 4.08
N ARG A 276 16.07 22.08 3.29
CA ARG A 276 15.62 21.74 1.94
C ARG A 276 16.77 21.41 0.99
N GLU A 277 17.87 22.15 1.09
CA GLU A 277 19.07 21.87 0.29
C GLU A 277 19.72 20.55 0.69
N LEU A 278 19.80 20.23 1.98
CA LEU A 278 20.31 18.93 2.43
C LEU A 278 19.46 17.77 1.87
N LEU A 279 18.13 17.88 1.94
CA LEU A 279 17.22 16.88 1.38
C LEU A 279 17.44 16.71 -0.13
N ARG A 280 17.64 17.81 -0.86
CA ARG A 280 17.96 17.81 -2.29
C ARG A 280 19.28 17.08 -2.58
N ILE A 281 20.35 17.39 -1.84
CA ILE A 281 21.67 16.77 -1.99
C ILE A 281 21.62 15.26 -1.68
N LYS A 282 20.86 14.87 -0.64
CA LYS A 282 20.66 13.46 -0.26
C LYS A 282 19.67 12.73 -1.17
N GLY A 283 19.08 13.41 -2.15
CA GLY A 283 18.08 12.83 -3.06
C GLY A 283 16.77 12.45 -2.37
N VAL A 284 16.51 12.97 -1.17
CA VAL A 284 15.30 12.68 -0.39
C VAL A 284 14.19 13.65 -0.80
N ARG A 285 13.29 13.19 -1.67
CA ARG A 285 12.11 13.96 -2.09
C ARG A 285 10.92 13.59 -1.23
N VAL A 286 10.72 14.32 -0.13
CA VAL A 286 9.62 14.02 0.81
C VAL A 286 8.26 14.38 0.20
N GLU A 287 8.22 15.38 -0.69
CA GLU A 287 7.00 15.84 -1.39
C GLU A 287 6.41 14.80 -2.34
N ASP A 288 7.25 13.90 -2.87
CA ASP A 288 6.83 12.83 -3.77
C ASP A 288 6.35 11.58 -3.01
N ARG A 289 6.51 11.55 -1.69
CA ARG A 289 6.07 10.42 -0.87
C ARG A 289 4.56 10.43 -0.66
N PRO A 290 3.89 9.26 -0.70
CA PRO A 290 2.49 9.16 -0.29
C PRO A 290 2.31 9.63 1.17
N GLY A 291 1.19 10.30 1.46
CA GLY A 291 0.95 10.86 2.80
C GLY A 291 1.79 12.08 3.14
N PHE A 292 2.31 12.81 2.15
CA PHE A 292 2.98 14.09 2.37
C PHE A 292 2.01 15.12 2.95
N PHE A 293 2.29 15.64 4.15
CA PHE A 293 1.45 16.61 4.86
C PHE A 293 2.20 17.84 5.40
N LEU A 294 3.52 17.96 5.18
CA LEU A 294 4.35 19.03 5.76
C LEU A 294 3.89 20.44 5.34
N SER A 295 3.44 20.62 4.10
CA SER A 295 2.88 21.91 3.66
C SER A 295 1.53 22.26 4.31
N ASP A 296 0.84 21.29 4.88
CA ASP A 296 -0.47 21.44 5.53
C ASP A 296 -0.34 21.48 7.08
N THR A 297 0.89 21.52 7.62
CA THR A 297 1.18 21.41 9.07
C THR A 297 0.37 22.40 9.91
N ALA A 298 0.32 23.67 9.51
CA ALA A 298 -0.38 24.71 10.28
C ALA A 298 -1.87 24.41 10.50
N ARG A 299 -2.49 23.68 9.56
CA ARG A 299 -3.90 23.24 9.63
C ARG A 299 -4.05 21.94 10.41
N ILE A 300 -3.15 20.98 10.18
CA ILE A 300 -3.22 19.61 10.73
C ILE A 300 -2.83 19.56 12.22
N ALA A 301 -1.83 20.33 12.63
CA ALA A 301 -1.35 20.38 14.01
C ALA A 301 -2.17 21.38 14.84
N THR A 302 -3.49 21.19 14.87
CA THR A 302 -4.42 21.99 15.67
C THR A 302 -5.40 21.08 16.42
N ARG A 303 -5.86 21.53 17.61
CA ARG A 303 -6.82 20.78 18.43
C ARG A 303 -8.16 20.53 17.73
N THR A 304 -8.57 21.48 16.89
CA THR A 304 -9.83 21.46 16.15
C THR A 304 -9.72 20.80 14.78
N TYR A 305 -8.57 20.20 14.46
CA TYR A 305 -8.35 19.59 13.14
C TYR A 305 -9.31 18.42 12.90
N VAL A 306 -10.07 18.55 11.80
CA VAL A 306 -10.90 17.48 11.23
C VAL A 306 -10.36 17.20 9.82
N PRO A 307 -10.01 15.94 9.49
CA PRO A 307 -9.53 15.59 8.16
C PRO A 307 -10.54 15.92 7.07
N SER A 308 -10.06 16.53 5.98
CA SER A 308 -10.84 16.68 4.76
C SER A 308 -10.84 15.39 3.92
N ASP A 309 -11.76 15.26 2.99
CA ASP A 309 -11.79 14.12 2.05
C ASP A 309 -10.45 13.96 1.31
N ASN A 310 -9.82 15.07 0.93
CA ASN A 310 -8.52 15.07 0.27
C ASN A 310 -7.40 14.56 1.20
N ASP A 311 -7.44 14.91 2.50
CA ASP A 311 -6.47 14.41 3.47
C ASP A 311 -6.59 12.89 3.60
N VAL A 312 -7.82 12.37 3.68
CA VAL A 312 -8.06 10.93 3.78
C VAL A 312 -7.59 10.19 2.52
N VAL A 313 -7.88 10.71 1.33
CA VAL A 313 -7.45 10.12 0.05
C VAL A 313 -5.91 10.09 -0.05
N ARG A 314 -5.23 11.14 0.42
CA ARG A 314 -3.75 11.24 0.43
C ARG A 314 -3.07 10.42 1.53
N ALA A 315 -3.76 10.18 2.64
CA ALA A 315 -3.22 9.46 3.80
C ALA A 315 -2.73 8.06 3.40
N ARG A 316 -1.57 7.67 3.91
CA ARG A 316 -0.88 6.42 3.57
C ARG A 316 -0.84 5.47 4.75
N LEU A 317 -1.48 4.31 4.57
CA LEU A 317 -1.30 3.11 5.38
C LEU A 317 -0.91 1.97 4.44
N ARG A 318 0.07 1.14 4.83
CA ARG A 318 0.40 -0.04 4.03
C ARG A 318 -0.61 -1.14 4.31
N THR A 319 -1.33 -1.58 3.29
CA THR A 319 -2.20 -2.76 3.41
C THR A 319 -1.34 -4.00 3.60
N LEU A 320 -1.55 -4.70 4.71
CA LEU A 320 -0.97 -6.01 4.97
C LEU A 320 -2.04 -7.08 4.75
N GLY A 321 -1.75 -8.08 3.92
CA GLY A 321 -2.72 -9.14 3.60
C GLY A 321 -3.87 -8.66 2.72
N VAL A 322 -5.05 -9.23 2.93
CA VAL A 322 -6.27 -8.93 2.16
C VAL A 322 -7.32 -8.32 3.08
N GLN A 323 -7.91 -7.21 2.66
CA GLN A 323 -9.02 -6.57 3.35
C GLN A 323 -10.29 -6.63 2.49
N GLU A 324 -11.40 -7.05 3.11
CA GLU A 324 -12.72 -7.08 2.48
C GLU A 324 -13.52 -5.84 2.88
N TRP A 325 -14.05 -5.13 1.89
CA TRP A 325 -14.90 -3.96 2.10
C TRP A 325 -16.27 -4.18 1.48
N ARG A 326 -17.32 -4.17 2.32
CA ARG A 326 -18.70 -4.28 1.88
C ARG A 326 -19.32 -2.89 1.78
N ILE A 327 -19.88 -2.59 0.62
CA ILE A 327 -20.42 -1.28 0.27
C ILE A 327 -21.84 -1.49 -0.25
N THR A 328 -22.82 -1.01 0.50
CA THR A 328 -24.21 -0.95 0.08
C THR A 328 -24.41 0.33 -0.72
N LEU A 329 -24.74 0.20 -2.01
CA LEU A 329 -25.04 1.33 -2.87
C LEU A 329 -26.45 1.86 -2.57
N GLU A 330 -26.53 3.10 -2.09
CA GLU A 330 -27.81 3.74 -1.71
C GLU A 330 -28.81 3.92 -2.88
N GLN A 331 -28.39 3.73 -4.13
CA GLN A 331 -29.17 4.09 -5.33
C GLN A 331 -29.77 2.91 -6.12
N THR A 332 -29.63 1.66 -5.67
CA THR A 332 -30.11 0.49 -6.42
C THR A 332 -30.88 -0.47 -5.53
N ASP A 333 -32.21 -0.41 -5.57
CA ASP A 333 -33.09 -1.39 -4.89
C ASP A 333 -33.07 -2.78 -5.56
N HIS A 334 -32.45 -2.92 -6.74
CA HIS A 334 -32.44 -4.14 -7.55
C HIS A 334 -31.02 -4.42 -8.07
N PHE A 335 -30.55 -5.67 -7.90
CA PHE A 335 -29.29 -6.28 -8.41
C PHE A 335 -28.01 -5.42 -8.41
N GLY A 336 -26.97 -5.85 -7.67
CA GLY A 336 -25.74 -5.07 -7.54
C GLY A 336 -25.80 -3.98 -6.47
N ALA A 337 -26.74 -4.10 -5.54
CA ALA A 337 -26.85 -3.24 -4.35
C ALA A 337 -25.67 -3.42 -3.39
N GLU A 338 -25.11 -4.63 -3.34
CA GLU A 338 -24.00 -4.97 -2.44
C GLU A 338 -22.72 -5.18 -3.26
N TRP A 339 -21.71 -4.36 -2.98
CA TRP A 339 -20.39 -4.44 -3.58
C TRP A 339 -19.39 -4.94 -2.55
N ILE A 340 -18.64 -5.97 -2.92
CA ILE A 340 -17.55 -6.49 -2.12
C ILE A 340 -16.26 -6.16 -2.84
N ILE A 341 -15.47 -5.26 -2.27
CA ILE A 341 -14.18 -4.86 -2.83
C ILE A 341 -13.06 -5.45 -1.97
N TYR A 342 -12.19 -6.23 -2.60
CA TYR A 342 -11.02 -6.80 -1.97
C TYR A 342 -9.79 -5.91 -2.26
N ASP A 343 -9.21 -5.31 -1.23
CA ASP A 343 -7.92 -4.60 -1.29
C ASP A 343 -6.80 -5.53 -0.81
N VAL A 344 -5.91 -5.91 -1.72
CA VAL A 344 -4.82 -6.86 -1.42
C VAL A 344 -3.47 -6.15 -1.34
N GLY A 345 -2.58 -6.68 -0.48
CA GLY A 345 -1.18 -6.25 -0.41
C GLY A 345 -0.47 -6.43 -1.76
N GLY A 346 0.20 -5.37 -2.21
CA GLY A 346 0.83 -5.33 -3.55
C GLY A 346 2.29 -5.80 -3.62
N SER A 347 2.92 -6.13 -2.49
CA SER A 347 4.33 -6.57 -2.47
C SER A 347 4.48 -7.96 -3.10
N ARG A 348 5.63 -8.24 -3.71
CA ARG A 348 5.89 -9.53 -4.38
C ARG A 348 5.65 -10.73 -3.46
N SER A 349 6.08 -10.62 -2.21
CA SER A 349 5.90 -11.65 -1.17
C SER A 349 4.45 -11.94 -0.81
N MET A 350 3.50 -11.02 -1.05
CA MET A 350 2.08 -11.20 -0.66
C MET A 350 1.20 -11.70 -1.81
N ARG A 351 1.73 -11.84 -3.03
CA ARG A 351 0.93 -12.19 -4.23
C ARG A 351 0.30 -13.58 -4.14
N HIS A 352 0.92 -14.51 -3.43
CA HIS A 352 0.38 -15.85 -3.23
C HIS A 352 -0.95 -15.83 -2.45
N ALA A 353 -1.17 -14.81 -1.60
CA ALA A 353 -2.40 -14.66 -0.82
C ALA A 353 -3.60 -14.20 -1.67
N TRP A 354 -3.41 -13.88 -2.94
CA TRP A 354 -4.48 -13.41 -3.83
C TRP A 354 -5.33 -14.56 -4.38
N LEU A 355 -4.74 -15.75 -4.57
CA LEU A 355 -5.37 -16.89 -5.25
C LEU A 355 -6.73 -17.31 -4.65
N PRO A 356 -6.92 -17.35 -3.32
CA PRO A 356 -8.22 -17.70 -2.72
C PRO A 356 -9.36 -16.74 -3.10
N TYR A 357 -9.03 -15.51 -3.52
CA TYR A 357 -9.99 -14.47 -3.87
C TYR A 357 -10.25 -14.38 -5.38
N PHE A 358 -9.63 -15.25 -6.20
CA PHE A 358 -9.87 -15.28 -7.64
C PHE A 358 -11.18 -16.02 -7.99
N ASP A 359 -11.73 -16.81 -7.07
CA ASP A 359 -12.97 -17.53 -7.31
C ASP A 359 -14.20 -16.59 -7.27
N ALA A 360 -15.05 -16.73 -8.29
CA ALA A 360 -16.28 -15.96 -8.47
C ALA A 360 -16.13 -14.42 -8.41
N VAL A 361 -14.98 -13.87 -8.81
CA VAL A 361 -14.81 -12.42 -8.99
C VAL A 361 -15.41 -11.96 -10.32
N ASN A 362 -16.26 -10.93 -10.25
CA ASN A 362 -16.93 -10.35 -11.41
C ASN A 362 -15.98 -9.45 -12.21
N ALA A 363 -15.17 -8.65 -11.51
CA ALA A 363 -14.24 -7.72 -12.15
C ALA A 363 -12.92 -7.55 -11.39
N ILE A 364 -11.84 -7.33 -12.13
CA ILE A 364 -10.55 -6.92 -11.60
C ILE A 364 -10.28 -5.48 -12.04
N ILE A 365 -9.92 -4.63 -11.08
CA ILE A 365 -9.33 -3.32 -11.36
C ILE A 365 -7.83 -3.44 -11.10
N PHE A 366 -7.06 -3.53 -12.18
CA PHE A 366 -5.61 -3.59 -12.16
C PHE A 366 -5.03 -2.17 -12.20
N LEU A 367 -4.29 -1.79 -11.17
CA LEU A 367 -3.63 -0.50 -11.08
C LEU A 367 -2.15 -0.64 -11.47
N ALA A 368 -1.81 0.03 -12.57
CA ALA A 368 -0.46 0.11 -13.10
C ALA A 368 0.10 1.53 -12.89
N PRO A 369 1.05 1.75 -11.95
CA PRO A 369 1.70 3.04 -11.83
C PRO A 369 2.60 3.23 -13.06
N ILE A 370 2.30 4.22 -13.92
CA ILE A 370 3.10 4.45 -15.13
C ILE A 370 4.26 5.42 -14.91
N SER A 371 4.26 6.15 -13.79
CA SER A 371 5.31 7.10 -13.44
C SER A 371 6.60 6.45 -12.97
N CYS A 372 6.62 5.14 -12.69
CA CYS A 372 7.75 4.42 -12.10
C CYS A 372 8.69 3.79 -13.14
N PHE A 373 8.66 4.26 -14.39
CA PHE A 373 9.50 3.76 -15.48
C PHE A 373 11.01 3.91 -15.19
N ASP A 374 11.39 4.85 -14.33
CA ASP A 374 12.76 5.15 -13.89
C ASP A 374 13.08 4.62 -12.48
N GLU A 375 12.17 3.88 -11.85
CA GLU A 375 12.31 3.39 -10.48
C GLU A 375 12.59 1.89 -10.41
N ARG A 376 13.25 1.46 -9.34
CA ARG A 376 13.51 0.04 -9.02
C ARG A 376 12.67 -0.42 -7.83
N LEU A 377 12.42 -1.72 -7.74
CA LEU A 377 11.68 -2.28 -6.61
C LEU A 377 12.45 -2.10 -5.30
N ALA A 378 11.72 -1.93 -4.20
CA ALA A 378 12.32 -1.88 -2.87
C ALA A 378 12.76 -3.28 -2.42
N GLU A 379 12.03 -4.32 -2.82
CA GLU A 379 12.33 -5.71 -2.48
C GLU A 379 13.46 -6.31 -3.34
N ASP A 380 13.64 -5.80 -4.56
CA ASP A 380 14.59 -6.32 -5.54
C ASP A 380 15.16 -5.17 -6.39
N PRO A 381 16.29 -4.57 -5.98
CA PRO A 381 16.91 -3.44 -6.69
C PRO A 381 17.45 -3.80 -8.09
N SER A 382 17.38 -5.05 -8.53
CA SER A 382 17.75 -5.43 -9.90
C SER A 382 16.61 -5.22 -10.89
N VAL A 383 15.36 -5.16 -10.41
CA VAL A 383 14.16 -5.15 -11.24
C VAL A 383 13.54 -3.75 -11.30
N ASN A 384 13.22 -3.30 -12.50
CA ASN A 384 12.48 -2.06 -12.74
C ASN A 384 11.00 -2.21 -12.30
N ARG A 385 10.43 -1.17 -11.67
CA ARG A 385 9.06 -1.23 -11.14
C ARG A 385 7.99 -1.37 -12.23
N LEU A 386 8.16 -0.69 -13.36
CA LEU A 386 7.23 -0.77 -14.48
C LEU A 386 7.29 -2.15 -15.15
N GLU A 387 8.49 -2.72 -15.27
CA GLU A 387 8.69 -4.08 -15.79
C GLU A 387 7.98 -5.13 -14.92
N ASP A 388 8.16 -5.09 -13.59
CA ASP A 388 7.43 -5.99 -12.68
C ASP A 388 5.90 -5.78 -12.77
N THR A 389 5.43 -4.57 -13.05
CA THR A 389 4.01 -4.29 -13.29
C THR A 389 3.50 -4.98 -14.57
N LEU A 390 4.29 -4.96 -15.66
CA LEU A 390 3.96 -5.65 -16.91
C LEU A 390 4.00 -7.17 -16.75
N MET A 391 4.99 -7.71 -16.04
CA MET A 391 5.07 -9.14 -15.70
C MET A 391 3.87 -9.59 -14.87
N LEU A 392 3.45 -8.78 -13.89
CA LEU A 392 2.27 -9.05 -13.09
C LEU A 392 1.00 -9.05 -13.92
N TRP A 393 0.86 -8.08 -14.84
CA TRP A 393 -0.27 -8.03 -15.77
C TRP A 393 -0.33 -9.28 -16.65
N LYS A 394 0.81 -9.70 -17.20
CA LYS A 394 0.92 -10.95 -17.97
C LYS A 394 0.43 -12.15 -17.17
N ALA A 395 0.88 -12.31 -15.93
CA ALA A 395 0.46 -13.42 -15.06
C ALA A 395 -1.07 -13.43 -14.78
N ILE A 396 -1.68 -12.25 -14.63
CA ILE A 396 -3.14 -12.11 -14.41
C ILE A 396 -3.90 -12.50 -15.68
N VAL A 397 -3.47 -12.01 -16.85
CA VAL A 397 -4.10 -12.28 -18.14
C VAL A 397 -4.02 -13.77 -18.49
N SER A 398 -2.86 -14.39 -18.27
CA SER A 398 -2.63 -15.82 -18.55
C SER A 398 -3.35 -16.76 -17.60
N SER A 399 -3.89 -16.26 -16.48
CA SER A 399 -4.55 -17.11 -15.48
C SER A 399 -5.86 -17.70 -16.01
N PRO A 400 -6.02 -19.04 -16.02
CA PRO A 400 -7.27 -19.68 -16.42
C PRO A 400 -8.43 -19.40 -15.46
N LEU A 401 -8.12 -19.20 -14.17
CA LEU A 401 -9.13 -18.89 -13.13
C LEU A 401 -9.85 -17.57 -13.40
N LEU A 402 -9.19 -16.64 -14.08
CA LEU A 402 -9.71 -15.31 -14.39
C LEU A 402 -10.33 -15.23 -15.79
N GLY A 403 -10.55 -16.39 -16.44
CA GLY A 403 -11.12 -16.54 -17.78
C GLY A 403 -12.33 -15.66 -18.07
N LYS A 404 -13.28 -15.64 -17.12
CA LYS A 404 -14.59 -14.99 -17.26
C LYS A 404 -14.66 -13.60 -16.61
N THR A 405 -13.58 -13.16 -15.97
CA THR A 405 -13.56 -11.92 -15.19
C THR A 405 -13.34 -10.71 -16.09
N SER A 406 -14.13 -9.65 -15.88
CA SER A 406 -13.93 -8.37 -16.56
C SER A 406 -12.63 -7.69 -16.11
N LEU A 407 -11.76 -7.32 -17.05
CA LEU A 407 -10.49 -6.69 -16.76
C LEU A 407 -10.54 -5.17 -17.02
N ILE A 408 -10.25 -4.39 -15.99
CA ILE A 408 -10.15 -2.93 -16.06
C ILE A 408 -8.74 -2.53 -15.64
N VAL A 409 -8.06 -1.73 -16.46
CA VAL A 409 -6.70 -1.27 -16.19
C VAL A 409 -6.71 0.23 -15.96
N PHE A 410 -6.20 0.64 -14.80
CA PHE A 410 -5.92 2.02 -14.47
C PHE A 410 -4.42 2.26 -14.63
N LEU A 411 -4.05 2.97 -15.69
CA LEU A 411 -2.73 3.56 -15.85
C LEU A 411 -2.67 4.77 -14.92
N ASN A 412 -2.17 4.57 -13.71
CA ASN A 412 -2.24 5.51 -12.61
C ASN A 412 -0.96 6.34 -12.47
N LYS A 413 -1.03 7.43 -11.70
CA LYS A 413 0.06 8.39 -11.44
C LYS A 413 0.44 9.21 -12.69
N CYS A 414 -0.53 9.54 -13.53
CA CYS A 414 -0.31 10.40 -14.70
C CYS A 414 0.17 11.81 -14.31
N ASP A 415 -0.24 12.32 -13.15
CA ASP A 415 0.23 13.56 -12.54
C ASP A 415 1.73 13.52 -12.24
N LEU A 416 2.21 12.43 -11.64
CA LEU A 416 3.64 12.22 -11.37
C LEU A 416 4.43 12.02 -12.66
N LEU A 417 3.88 11.28 -13.63
CA LEU A 417 4.48 11.15 -14.96
C LEU A 417 4.67 12.53 -15.59
N LYS A 418 3.64 13.38 -15.60
CA LYS A 418 3.70 14.75 -16.12
C LYS A 418 4.82 15.56 -15.46
N ARG A 419 4.91 15.53 -14.12
CA ARG A 419 5.97 16.23 -13.38
C ARG A 419 7.38 15.71 -13.74
N LYS A 420 7.56 14.39 -13.86
CA LYS A 420 8.85 13.80 -14.23
C LYS A 420 9.30 14.20 -15.64
N LEU A 421 8.40 14.15 -16.63
CA LEU A 421 8.73 14.57 -17.99
C LEU A 421 9.06 16.08 -18.06
N GLN A 422 8.33 16.91 -17.33
CA GLN A 422 8.61 18.35 -17.22
C GLN A 422 9.97 18.65 -16.56
N SER A 423 10.42 17.79 -15.63
CA SER A 423 11.75 17.90 -15.03
C SER A 423 12.89 17.44 -15.96
N GLY A 424 12.58 16.99 -17.18
CA GLY A 424 13.56 16.59 -18.20
C GLY A 424 13.93 15.11 -18.20
N VAL A 425 13.28 14.28 -17.38
CA VAL A 425 13.53 12.83 -17.38
C VAL A 425 13.06 12.23 -18.70
N GLN A 426 13.95 11.51 -19.38
CA GLN A 426 13.71 10.92 -20.70
C GLN A 426 13.29 9.45 -20.58
N VAL A 427 12.13 9.09 -21.13
CA VAL A 427 11.59 7.72 -21.05
C VAL A 427 12.43 6.72 -21.84
N ASN A 428 12.97 7.11 -23.00
CA ASN A 428 13.78 6.25 -23.86
C ASN A 428 15.06 5.72 -23.17
N LYS A 429 15.57 6.42 -22.16
CA LYS A 429 16.74 6.01 -21.36
C LYS A 429 16.47 4.75 -20.54
N TYR A 430 15.21 4.57 -20.11
CA TYR A 430 14.80 3.46 -19.27
C TYR A 430 14.02 2.40 -20.05
N LEU A 431 13.26 2.81 -21.06
CA LEU A 431 12.50 1.94 -21.94
C LEU A 431 13.09 2.00 -23.35
N ILE A 432 14.03 1.10 -23.65
CA ILE A 432 14.68 1.01 -24.97
C ILE A 432 13.63 0.81 -26.08
N SER A 433 12.58 0.03 -25.80
CA SER A 433 11.47 -0.21 -26.74
C SER A 433 10.58 1.02 -27.01
N PHE A 434 10.72 2.09 -26.24
CA PHE A 434 10.09 3.39 -26.53
C PHE A 434 10.71 4.06 -27.75
N GLY A 435 12.00 3.81 -28.02
CA GLY A 435 12.70 4.29 -29.21
C GLY A 435 12.82 5.80 -29.26
N THR A 436 12.55 6.37 -30.44
CA THR A 436 12.69 7.80 -30.77
C THR A 436 11.38 8.60 -30.63
N ARG A 437 10.38 8.04 -29.94
CA ARG A 437 9.09 8.71 -29.73
C ARG A 437 9.24 9.97 -28.87
N GLU A 438 8.31 10.89 -29.04
CA GLU A 438 8.26 12.14 -28.29
C GLU A 438 8.10 11.88 -26.78
N ASN A 439 8.86 12.61 -25.97
CA ASN A 439 8.86 12.48 -24.51
C ASN A 439 7.68 13.24 -23.86
N GLU A 440 6.48 13.09 -24.43
CA GLU A 440 5.25 13.74 -23.96
C GLU A 440 4.32 12.76 -23.24
N VAL A 441 3.54 13.27 -22.28
CA VAL A 441 2.61 12.45 -21.47
C VAL A 441 1.65 11.66 -22.35
N GLY A 442 1.06 12.30 -23.38
CA GLY A 442 0.11 11.65 -24.28
C GLY A 442 0.73 10.47 -25.04
N THR A 443 1.93 10.68 -25.59
CA THR A 443 2.68 9.67 -26.35
C THR A 443 3.11 8.51 -25.46
N VAL A 444 3.59 8.79 -24.25
CA VAL A 444 3.98 7.75 -23.27
C VAL A 444 2.77 6.95 -22.81
N VAL A 445 1.66 7.61 -22.46
CA VAL A 445 0.42 6.93 -22.07
C VAL A 445 -0.11 6.06 -23.20
N LYS A 446 -0.12 6.55 -24.44
CA LYS A 446 -0.56 5.78 -25.61
C LYS A 446 0.33 4.55 -25.82
N TYR A 447 1.64 4.72 -25.79
CA TYR A 447 2.61 3.63 -25.91
C TYR A 447 2.37 2.53 -24.85
N LEU A 448 2.19 2.93 -23.58
CA LEU A 448 1.92 1.97 -22.52
C LEU A 448 0.56 1.31 -22.68
N LYS A 449 -0.50 2.05 -23.05
CA LYS A 449 -1.80 1.45 -23.38
C LYS A 449 -1.68 0.36 -24.44
N ASP A 450 -0.90 0.60 -25.48
CA ASP A 450 -0.69 -0.36 -26.56
C ASP A 450 0.09 -1.59 -26.05
N LYS A 451 1.14 -1.40 -25.24
CA LYS A 451 1.85 -2.51 -24.57
C LYS A 451 0.93 -3.40 -23.73
N PHE A 452 0.04 -2.82 -22.93
CA PHE A 452 -0.92 -3.58 -22.12
C PHE A 452 -1.92 -4.37 -22.99
N LYS A 453 -2.35 -3.79 -24.12
CA LYS A 453 -3.22 -4.46 -25.11
C LYS A 453 -2.49 -5.57 -25.85
N ASP A 454 -1.23 -5.39 -26.18
CA ASP A 454 -0.43 -6.40 -26.87
C ASP A 454 -0.22 -7.64 -26.00
N ILE A 455 0.10 -7.45 -24.71
CA ILE A 455 0.17 -8.55 -23.73
C ILE A 455 -1.19 -9.26 -23.62
N LEU A 456 -2.29 -8.50 -23.57
CA LEU A 456 -3.64 -9.08 -23.54
C LEU A 456 -3.91 -9.95 -24.78
N ARG A 457 -3.53 -9.49 -25.97
CA ARG A 457 -3.74 -10.24 -27.22
C ARG A 457 -2.86 -11.47 -27.32
N ALA A 458 -1.63 -11.39 -26.83
CA ALA A 458 -0.65 -12.47 -26.92
C ALA A 458 -0.91 -13.60 -25.91
N ASP A 459 -1.28 -13.24 -24.68
CA ASP A 459 -1.26 -14.17 -23.54
C ASP A 459 -2.66 -14.55 -23.02
N ALA A 460 -3.75 -13.92 -23.52
CA ALA A 460 -5.10 -14.29 -23.10
C ALA A 460 -5.56 -15.58 -23.78
N SER A 461 -6.06 -16.51 -22.98
CA SER A 461 -6.64 -17.77 -23.47
C SER A 461 -7.98 -17.60 -24.22
N GLN A 462 -8.67 -16.47 -24.02
CA GLN A 462 -9.97 -16.15 -24.62
C GLN A 462 -10.05 -14.64 -24.92
N PRO A 463 -10.85 -14.21 -25.92
CA PRO A 463 -11.05 -12.78 -26.19
C PRO A 463 -11.78 -12.13 -25.01
N ARG A 464 -11.09 -11.24 -24.30
CA ARG A 464 -11.66 -10.48 -23.16
C ARG A 464 -11.75 -9.01 -23.50
N THR A 465 -12.90 -8.40 -23.20
CA THR A 465 -13.05 -6.94 -23.24
C THR A 465 -12.25 -6.33 -22.09
N THR A 466 -11.26 -5.49 -22.42
CA THR A 466 -10.46 -4.77 -21.43
C THR A 466 -10.63 -3.27 -21.60
N TYR A 467 -10.85 -2.56 -20.50
CA TYR A 467 -10.98 -1.11 -20.48
C TYR A 467 -9.73 -0.47 -19.88
N LEU A 468 -9.07 0.42 -20.62
CA LEU A 468 -7.83 1.08 -20.19
C LEU A 468 -8.07 2.57 -19.96
N TYR A 469 -7.95 2.99 -18.70
CA TYR A 469 -8.13 4.39 -18.29
C TYR A 469 -6.80 4.99 -17.86
N ALA A 470 -6.52 6.21 -18.30
CA ALA A 470 -5.43 7.01 -17.75
C ALA A 470 -5.99 7.76 -16.54
N THR A 471 -5.36 7.59 -15.38
CA THR A 471 -5.92 8.04 -14.09
C THR A 471 -4.86 8.73 -13.25
N SER A 472 -5.32 9.67 -12.42
CA SER A 472 -4.58 10.16 -11.27
C SER A 472 -5.53 10.03 -10.11
N VAL A 473 -5.42 8.94 -9.35
CA VAL A 473 -6.39 8.57 -8.29
C VAL A 473 -6.44 9.57 -7.13
N THR A 474 -5.50 10.51 -7.09
CA THR A 474 -5.49 11.68 -6.20
C THR A 474 -6.51 12.74 -6.62
N ASP A 475 -6.87 12.83 -7.90
CA ASP A 475 -7.95 13.68 -8.41
C ASP A 475 -9.30 12.99 -8.17
N THR A 476 -9.97 13.39 -7.10
CA THR A 476 -11.25 12.81 -6.68
C THR A 476 -12.37 13.04 -7.70
N LYS A 477 -12.36 14.17 -8.42
CA LYS A 477 -13.41 14.52 -9.38
C LYS A 477 -13.29 13.68 -10.65
N ALA A 478 -12.10 13.63 -11.25
CA ALA A 478 -11.87 12.82 -12.44
C ALA A 478 -12.00 11.31 -12.15
N THR A 479 -11.53 10.88 -10.98
CA THR A 479 -11.66 9.49 -10.53
C THR A 479 -13.11 9.13 -10.28
N ALA A 480 -13.92 10.01 -9.67
CA ALA A 480 -15.35 9.77 -9.49
C ALA A 480 -16.09 9.56 -10.82
N ALA A 481 -15.78 10.35 -11.86
CA ALA A 481 -16.36 10.16 -13.19
C ALA A 481 -15.96 8.80 -13.80
N THR A 482 -14.67 8.46 -13.73
CA THR A 482 -14.15 7.17 -14.22
C THR A 482 -14.79 5.99 -13.48
N LEU A 483 -14.95 6.07 -12.16
CA LEU A 483 -15.59 5.05 -11.34
C LEU A 483 -17.09 4.90 -11.62
N ALA A 484 -17.77 5.94 -12.13
CA ALA A 484 -19.15 5.81 -12.62
C ALA A 484 -19.21 4.90 -13.84
N ILE A 485 -18.37 5.19 -14.83
CA ILE A 485 -18.29 4.45 -16.09
C ILE A 485 -17.90 2.99 -15.82
N VAL A 486 -16.92 2.78 -14.94
CA VAL A 486 -16.49 1.43 -14.52
C VAL A 486 -17.61 0.67 -13.83
N ARG A 487 -18.32 1.31 -12.88
CA ARG A 487 -19.46 0.68 -12.20
C ARG A 487 -20.52 0.23 -13.20
N ASP A 488 -20.94 1.13 -14.08
CA ASP A 488 -22.00 0.86 -15.05
C ASP A 488 -21.58 -0.22 -16.05
N GLY A 489 -20.30 -0.26 -16.43
CA GLY A 489 -19.72 -1.31 -17.25
C GLY A 489 -19.74 -2.68 -16.57
N ILE A 490 -19.35 -2.76 -15.29
CA ILE A 490 -19.36 -4.01 -14.51
C ILE A 490 -20.79 -4.52 -14.33
N ILE A 491 -21.73 -3.64 -13.97
CA ILE A 491 -23.15 -4.01 -13.80
C ILE A 491 -23.71 -4.55 -15.11
N ARG A 492 -23.45 -3.87 -16.24
CA ARG A 492 -23.93 -4.31 -17.55
C ARG A 492 -23.41 -5.70 -17.92
N GLU A 493 -22.14 -5.97 -17.70
CA GLU A 493 -21.56 -7.28 -18.01
C GLU A 493 -22.07 -8.38 -17.07
N HIS A 494 -22.22 -8.05 -15.78
CA HIS A 494 -22.81 -8.96 -14.80
C HIS A 494 -24.26 -9.31 -15.13
N LEU A 495 -25.06 -8.34 -15.58
CA LEU A 495 -26.44 -8.56 -16.01
C LEU A 495 -26.53 -9.49 -17.23
N LYS A 496 -25.66 -9.33 -18.23
CA LYS A 496 -25.59 -10.29 -19.34
C LYS A 496 -25.34 -11.70 -18.83
N HIS A 497 -24.37 -11.89 -17.94
CA HIS A 497 -24.09 -13.22 -17.38
C HIS A 497 -25.22 -13.76 -16.49
N ALA A 498 -26.04 -12.90 -15.89
CA ALA A 498 -27.18 -13.29 -15.06
C ALA A 498 -28.44 -13.65 -15.86
N GLU A 499 -28.66 -13.07 -17.04
CA GLU A 499 -29.83 -13.35 -17.90
C GLU A 499 -29.70 -14.63 -18.73
N PHE A 500 -28.48 -15.11 -18.97
CA PHE A 500 -28.21 -16.34 -19.74
C PHE A 500 -28.06 -17.62 -18.89
N VAL A 501 -28.50 -17.63 -17.62
CA VAL A 501 -28.42 -18.79 -16.71
C VAL A 501 -29.77 -19.18 -16.10
#